data_AF-A0A2F0ALI0-F1
#
_entry.id   AF-A0A2F0ALI0-F1
#
_cell.length_a   1.000
_cell.length_b   1.000
_cell.length_c   1.000
_cell.angle_alpha   90.00
_cell.angle_beta   90.00
_cell.angle_gamma   90.00
#
_symmetry.space_group_name_H-M   'P 1'
#
loop_
_entity.id
_entity.type
_entity.pdbx_description
1 polymer ?
#
loop_
_entity_poly.entity_id
_entity_poly.type
_entity_poly.pdbx_seq_one_letter_code
_entity_poly.pdbx_strand_id
1 'polypeptide(L)'
;MVIVLSILASLGLALGAAWVLGSPRQQPDRAAEACWRNFADRLDLNYDPGGLLKGPMITGTISGMNLQMDTLYQVRDGRKTVVTRVTLYNENLPEGLDKSSKAKASDDPVKRMLANITRRYITELIKKIGTTVAGKKVRWIRENAVWPPESTADVIRRIGQICEFLCLDEDNIPTRLLHGYHDETLSDNYRDEIKQLLFTQFADSEECESVAGDMLEDPDPRSRLTAARTLGPRGFEALAKIAKAPDVPKDVREAALGDLISKTDASSGLKLLGSVINSPHIEVSRSALGMVRRHRYTPAIRLLLDIARDSTAPSDKICNIVDIIGEIGDSSAQQTLLTLLQHDFVMVRRRAATALGRIGTQSAIPALQQCMSSASSNKRFKDLCKRAIEKIRKRHNVHGENQTAEAV
;
A
#
# COMPACT_ATOMS: atom_id res chain seq x y z
N MET A 1 -43.40 53.78 -55.38
CA MET A 1 -43.06 53.24 -54.03
C MET A 1 -44.29 53.43 -53.15
N VAL A 2 -45.40 52.79 -53.50
CA VAL A 2 -45.83 51.43 -53.10
C VAL A 2 -46.52 51.48 -51.71
N ILE A 3 -47.83 51.68 -51.84
CA ILE A 3 -48.98 51.30 -51.02
C ILE A 3 -48.80 49.81 -50.57
N VAL A 4 -49.16 49.36 -49.36
CA VAL A 4 -50.44 48.68 -49.06
C VAL A 4 -50.44 48.08 -47.61
N LEU A 5 -51.60 48.23 -46.92
CA LEU A 5 -52.18 47.56 -45.71
C LEU A 5 -51.70 48.04 -44.31
N SER A 6 -52.54 48.66 -43.45
CA SER A 6 -53.74 48.13 -42.72
C SER A 6 -53.38 47.10 -41.64
N ILE A 7 -54.06 47.17 -40.46
CA ILE A 7 -54.08 46.14 -39.38
C ILE A 7 -52.85 46.22 -38.44
N LEU A 8 -52.95 46.81 -37.23
CA LEU A 8 -53.52 46.25 -35.98
C LEU A 8 -52.76 44.99 -35.53
N ALA A 9 -52.39 44.73 -34.27
CA ALA A 9 -52.49 45.41 -32.99
C ALA A 9 -51.57 44.55 -32.10
N SER A 10 -50.58 45.07 -31.37
CA SER A 10 -50.76 45.61 -30.02
C SER A 10 -49.34 46.01 -29.57
N LEU A 11 -49.04 47.30 -29.35
CA LEU A 11 -49.19 47.96 -28.03
C LEU A 11 -48.92 46.96 -26.89
N GLY A 12 -47.86 47.06 -26.11
CA GLY A 12 -47.10 48.22 -25.72
C GLY A 12 -46.57 47.92 -24.31
N LEU A 13 -45.41 48.47 -24.01
CA LEU A 13 -44.86 48.68 -22.67
C LEU A 13 -45.87 48.56 -21.51
N ALA A 14 -45.60 47.62 -20.60
CA ALA A 14 -45.94 47.70 -19.19
C ALA A 14 -44.84 46.93 -18.43
N LEU A 15 -43.98 47.46 -17.56
CA LEU A 15 -43.97 48.70 -16.77
C LEU A 15 -45.32 49.04 -16.14
N GLY A 16 -45.58 48.34 -15.04
CA GLY A 16 -46.43 48.70 -13.91
C GLY A 16 -46.13 47.65 -12.85
N ALA A 17 -45.25 47.84 -11.86
CA ALA A 17 -45.33 48.92 -10.88
C ALA A 17 -46.77 49.38 -10.61
N ALA A 18 -47.62 48.44 -10.20
CA ALA A 18 -48.77 48.72 -9.33
C ALA A 18 -48.52 47.92 -8.04
N TRP A 19 -47.88 48.54 -7.06
CA TRP A 19 -48.54 49.14 -5.89
C TRP A 19 -49.27 48.07 -5.05
N VAL A 20 -48.69 47.64 -3.92
CA VAL A 20 -48.84 48.30 -2.61
C VAL A 20 -50.32 48.37 -2.22
N LEU A 21 -50.64 47.64 -1.14
CA LEU A 21 -51.94 47.44 -0.47
C LEU A 21 -52.72 46.20 -0.93
N GLY A 22 -52.34 45.04 -0.39
CA GLY A 22 -53.09 43.79 -0.51
C GLY A 22 -52.54 42.70 0.39
N SER A 23 -52.86 42.79 1.67
CA SER A 23 -52.94 41.76 2.73
C SER A 23 -52.04 40.50 2.70
N PRO A 24 -51.44 40.12 3.85
CA PRO A 24 -50.79 38.83 4.02
C PRO A 24 -51.83 37.71 4.02
N ARG A 25 -51.47 36.53 3.47
CA ARG A 25 -52.26 35.28 3.36
C ARG A 25 -53.03 35.15 2.06
N GLN A 26 -52.43 34.47 1.08
CA GLN A 26 -53.14 33.64 0.10
C GLN A 26 -52.16 32.61 -0.47
N GLN A 27 -52.70 31.47 -0.87
CA GLN A 27 -52.07 30.15 -1.05
C GLN A 27 -50.73 30.14 -1.79
N PRO A 28 -49.86 29.13 -1.54
CA PRO A 28 -48.69 28.91 -2.37
C PRO A 28 -49.13 28.88 -3.85
N ASP A 29 -48.44 29.64 -4.69
CA ASP A 29 -48.67 29.69 -6.13
C ASP A 29 -48.75 28.25 -6.66
N ARG A 30 -49.89 27.84 -7.25
CA ARG A 30 -50.13 26.43 -7.66
C ARG A 30 -49.02 25.90 -8.57
N ALA A 31 -48.40 26.78 -9.35
CA ALA A 31 -47.25 26.46 -10.18
C ALA A 31 -46.01 26.10 -9.32
N ALA A 32 -45.75 26.84 -8.25
CA ALA A 32 -44.67 26.54 -7.32
C ALA A 32 -44.93 25.23 -6.56
N GLU A 33 -46.16 25.00 -6.09
CA GLU A 33 -46.54 23.75 -5.43
C GLU A 33 -46.34 22.52 -6.34
N ALA A 34 -46.72 22.62 -7.62
CA ALA A 34 -46.49 21.56 -8.61
C ALA A 34 -44.99 21.32 -8.85
N CYS A 35 -44.16 22.35 -8.88
CA CYS A 35 -42.70 22.21 -9.00
C CYS A 35 -42.08 21.46 -7.83
N TRP A 36 -42.50 21.76 -6.59
CA TRP A 36 -42.00 21.07 -5.40
C TRP A 36 -42.41 19.59 -5.36
N ARG A 37 -43.68 19.30 -5.66
CA ARG A 37 -44.19 17.93 -5.73
C ARG A 37 -43.47 17.11 -6.81
N ASN A 38 -43.37 17.66 -8.04
CA ASN A 38 -42.66 16.99 -9.13
C ASN A 38 -41.17 16.74 -8.81
N PHE A 39 -40.53 17.66 -8.09
CA PHE A 39 -39.15 17.49 -7.65
C PHE A 39 -39.02 16.36 -6.63
N ALA A 40 -39.93 16.29 -5.65
CA ALA A 40 -39.95 15.23 -4.65
C ALA A 40 -40.19 13.85 -5.28
N ASP A 41 -41.18 13.75 -6.16
CA ASP A 41 -41.53 12.50 -6.86
C ASP A 41 -40.37 11.97 -7.71
N ARG A 42 -39.63 12.85 -8.40
CA ARG A 42 -38.45 12.48 -9.21
C ARG A 42 -37.31 11.87 -8.40
N LEU A 43 -37.20 12.22 -7.12
CA LEU A 43 -36.13 11.78 -6.23
C LEU A 43 -36.63 10.77 -5.18
N ASP A 44 -37.88 10.31 -5.30
CA ASP A 44 -38.55 9.42 -4.34
C ASP A 44 -38.52 9.98 -2.89
N LEU A 45 -38.91 11.25 -2.74
CA LEU A 45 -38.92 11.97 -1.47
C LEU A 45 -40.33 12.34 -1.03
N ASN A 46 -40.50 12.53 0.27
CA ASN A 46 -41.76 12.95 0.87
C ASN A 46 -41.95 14.46 0.74
N TYR A 47 -43.02 14.88 0.09
CA TYR A 47 -43.43 16.27 -0.02
C TYR A 47 -44.53 16.61 1.00
N ASP A 48 -44.30 17.63 1.82
CA ASP A 48 -45.29 18.27 2.67
C ASP A 48 -45.54 19.70 2.15
N PRO A 49 -46.75 20.03 1.67
CA PRO A 49 -47.09 21.38 1.19
C PRO A 49 -47.02 22.44 2.31
N GLY A 50 -46.94 22.04 3.58
CA GLY A 50 -46.89 22.93 4.72
C GLY A 50 -48.26 23.46 5.12
N GLY A 51 -48.27 24.50 5.96
CA GLY A 51 -49.49 25.09 6.53
C GLY A 51 -49.45 26.61 6.49
N LEU A 52 -50.46 27.28 7.07
CA LEU A 52 -50.64 28.73 6.96
C LEU A 52 -49.42 29.59 7.40
N LEU A 53 -48.52 29.03 8.20
CA LEU A 53 -47.33 29.69 8.76
C LEU A 53 -46.01 28.96 8.42
N LYS A 54 -46.07 27.82 7.72
CA LYS A 54 -44.90 26.99 7.38
C LYS A 54 -44.90 26.75 5.87
N GLY A 55 -43.81 27.13 5.21
CA GLY A 55 -43.63 26.90 3.78
C GLY A 55 -43.52 25.40 3.44
N PRO A 56 -43.48 25.07 2.14
CA PRO A 56 -43.34 23.70 1.68
C PRO A 56 -42.03 23.08 2.18
N MET A 57 -42.08 21.78 2.46
CA MET A 57 -40.98 20.99 2.95
C MET A 57 -40.86 19.69 2.16
N ILE A 58 -39.62 19.29 1.86
CA ILE A 58 -39.32 17.95 1.35
C ILE A 58 -38.44 17.25 2.38
N THR A 59 -38.81 16.03 2.71
CA THR A 59 -38.03 15.16 3.60
C THR A 59 -37.86 13.80 2.96
N GLY A 60 -36.87 13.04 3.40
CA GLY A 60 -36.65 11.69 2.91
C GLY A 60 -35.21 11.28 3.07
N THR A 61 -34.81 10.22 2.37
CA THR A 61 -33.46 9.71 2.41
C THR A 61 -32.83 9.72 1.04
N ILE A 62 -31.65 10.32 0.92
CA ILE A 62 -30.81 10.20 -0.27
C ILE A 62 -29.50 9.59 0.19
N SER A 63 -29.08 8.49 -0.45
CA SER A 63 -27.76 7.93 -0.21
C SER A 63 -27.48 7.60 1.27
N GLY A 64 -28.47 7.03 1.97
CA GLY A 64 -28.37 6.69 3.39
C GLY A 64 -28.38 7.88 4.35
N MET A 65 -28.62 9.11 3.86
CA MET A 65 -28.74 10.30 4.70
C MET A 65 -30.15 10.83 4.77
N ASN A 66 -30.50 11.40 5.92
CA ASN A 66 -31.74 12.14 6.06
C ASN A 66 -31.60 13.52 5.43
N LEU A 67 -32.45 13.78 4.43
CA LEU A 67 -32.61 15.06 3.75
C LEU A 67 -33.79 15.82 4.36
N GLN A 68 -33.58 17.10 4.60
CA GLN A 68 -34.64 18.07 4.83
C GLN A 68 -34.39 19.30 3.95
N MET A 69 -35.36 19.63 3.10
CA MET A 69 -35.37 20.85 2.30
C MET A 69 -36.58 21.69 2.66
N ASP A 70 -36.37 22.96 2.99
CA ASP A 70 -37.41 23.87 3.44
C ASP A 70 -37.22 25.29 2.90
N THR A 71 -38.32 26.01 2.75
CA THR A 71 -38.30 27.45 2.42
C THR A 71 -38.50 28.27 3.68
N LEU A 72 -37.59 29.23 3.91
CA LEU A 72 -37.61 30.07 5.09
C LEU A 72 -37.64 31.55 4.70
N TYR A 73 -38.31 32.35 5.51
CA TYR A 73 -38.28 33.81 5.41
C TYR A 73 -37.24 34.36 6.38
N GLN A 74 -36.23 35.05 5.87
CA GLN A 74 -35.26 35.78 6.67
C GLN A 74 -35.49 37.28 6.55
N VAL A 75 -35.31 38.02 7.64
CA VAL A 75 -35.35 39.49 7.63
C VAL A 75 -33.92 39.98 7.83
N ARG A 76 -33.35 40.64 6.82
CA ARG A 76 -32.04 41.29 6.87
C ARG A 76 -32.20 42.75 6.47
N ASP A 77 -31.69 43.67 7.29
CA ASP A 77 -31.73 45.12 7.04
C ASP A 77 -33.13 45.65 6.66
N GLY A 78 -34.17 45.15 7.34
CA GLY A 78 -35.57 45.54 7.08
C GLY A 78 -36.19 44.95 5.81
N ARG A 79 -35.45 44.15 5.01
CA ARG A 79 -35.95 43.45 3.83
C ARG A 79 -36.22 41.97 4.14
N LYS A 80 -37.40 41.48 3.74
CA LYS A 80 -37.72 40.05 3.79
C LYS A 80 -37.10 39.36 2.57
N THR A 81 -36.17 38.44 2.80
CA THR A 81 -35.61 37.55 1.77
C THR A 81 -36.17 36.14 1.96
N VAL A 82 -36.51 35.50 0.86
CA VAL A 82 -36.92 34.09 0.84
C VAL A 82 -35.68 33.25 0.55
N VAL A 83 -35.51 32.17 1.30
CA VAL A 83 -34.31 31.35 1.24
C VAL A 83 -34.72 29.88 1.13
N THR A 84 -34.20 29.19 0.12
CA THR A 84 -34.29 27.73 0.06
C THR A 84 -33.10 27.14 0.81
N ARG A 85 -33.38 26.27 1.79
CA ARG A 85 -32.37 25.58 2.57
C ARG A 85 -32.46 24.10 2.29
N VAL A 86 -31.30 23.49 2.08
CA VAL A 86 -31.13 22.03 2.04
C VAL A 86 -30.25 21.64 3.21
N THR A 87 -30.70 20.69 4.01
CA THR A 87 -29.97 20.13 5.15
C THR A 87 -29.89 18.62 5.00
N LEU A 88 -28.68 18.09 5.01
CA LEU A 88 -28.39 16.65 5.07
C LEU A 88 -27.79 16.32 6.44
N TYR A 89 -28.26 15.25 7.06
CA TYR A 89 -27.78 14.80 8.36
C TYR A 89 -27.76 13.27 8.49
N ASN A 90 -26.72 12.76 9.12
CA ASN A 90 -26.55 11.35 9.48
C ASN A 90 -25.73 11.30 10.78
N GLU A 91 -26.07 10.39 11.70
CA GLU A 91 -25.38 10.23 12.98
C GLU A 91 -23.93 9.73 12.82
N ASN A 92 -23.63 9.06 11.71
CA ASN A 92 -22.30 8.55 11.36
C ASN A 92 -21.40 9.59 10.69
N LEU A 93 -21.87 10.83 10.52
CA LEU A 93 -21.01 11.91 10.05
C LEU A 93 -19.91 12.21 11.08
N PRO A 94 -18.63 12.30 10.66
CA PRO A 94 -17.55 12.67 11.55
C PRO A 94 -17.79 14.02 12.23
N GLU A 95 -17.55 14.09 13.54
CA GLU A 95 -17.58 15.36 14.25
C GLU A 95 -16.36 16.23 13.87
N GLY A 96 -16.53 17.55 13.89
CA GLY A 96 -15.43 18.50 13.68
C GLY A 96 -15.02 18.72 12.22
N LEU A 97 -15.98 18.67 11.30
CA LEU A 97 -15.77 18.97 9.87
C LEU A 97 -15.92 20.47 9.53
N ASP A 98 -16.30 21.30 10.50
CA ASP A 98 -16.30 22.76 10.36
C ASP A 98 -14.86 23.30 10.33
N LYS A 99 -14.60 24.32 9.50
CA LYS A 99 -13.28 24.96 9.38
C LYS A 99 -12.72 25.51 10.71
N SER A 100 -13.60 25.74 11.69
CA SER A 100 -13.27 26.31 13.00
C SER A 100 -12.95 25.28 14.08
N SER A 101 -13.33 24.01 13.94
CA SER A 101 -13.01 23.02 14.96
C SER A 101 -11.59 22.50 14.74
N LYS A 102 -10.76 22.69 15.75
CA LYS A 102 -9.63 21.80 15.98
C LYS A 102 -10.25 20.45 16.36
N ALA A 103 -10.66 19.64 15.38
CA ALA A 103 -11.14 18.30 15.69
C ALA A 103 -10.07 17.64 16.58
N LYS A 104 -10.48 17.18 17.76
CA LYS A 104 -9.63 16.31 18.56
C LYS A 104 -9.25 15.17 17.63
N ALA A 105 -7.95 15.05 17.33
CA ALA A 105 -7.46 13.95 16.53
C ALA A 105 -7.95 12.67 17.22
N SER A 106 -8.72 11.86 16.50
CA SER A 106 -9.08 10.54 16.99
C SER A 106 -7.77 9.79 17.32
N ASP A 107 -7.73 9.13 18.48
CA ASP A 107 -6.60 8.29 18.86
C ASP A 107 -6.45 7.14 17.84
N ASP A 108 -7.58 6.64 17.33
CA ASP A 108 -7.64 5.69 16.22
C ASP A 108 -7.07 6.31 14.92
N PRO A 109 -5.98 5.74 14.38
CA PRO A 109 -5.28 6.28 13.21
C PRO A 109 -6.10 6.18 11.93
N VAL A 110 -6.95 5.16 11.77
CA VAL A 110 -7.83 5.03 10.60
C VAL A 110 -8.87 6.13 10.59
N LYS A 111 -9.55 6.34 11.73
CA LYS A 111 -10.54 7.43 11.86
C LYS A 111 -9.92 8.80 11.63
N ARG A 112 -8.70 9.02 12.13
CA ARG A 112 -7.94 10.25 11.92
C ARG A 112 -7.60 10.47 10.44
N MET A 113 -7.12 9.43 9.77
CA MET A 113 -6.80 9.44 8.34
C MET A 113 -8.04 9.75 7.51
N LEU A 114 -9.13 9.02 7.72
CA LEU A 114 -10.37 9.23 7.00
C LEU A 114 -10.92 10.63 7.24
N ALA A 115 -10.95 11.11 8.49
CA ALA A 115 -11.39 12.49 8.78
C ALA A 115 -10.60 13.56 8.02
N ASN A 116 -9.30 13.39 7.85
CA ASN A 116 -8.45 14.32 7.11
C ASN A 116 -8.69 14.26 5.59
N ILE A 117 -8.76 13.06 4.99
CA ILE A 117 -9.13 12.85 3.58
C ILE A 117 -10.48 13.54 3.32
N THR A 118 -11.45 13.20 4.15
CA THR A 118 -12.83 13.68 4.08
C THR A 118 -12.95 15.20 4.25
N ARG A 119 -12.24 15.81 5.21
CA ARG A 119 -12.20 17.28 5.38
C ARG A 119 -11.68 18.00 4.14
N ARG A 120 -10.69 17.41 3.46
CA ARG A 120 -10.12 17.97 2.23
C ARG A 120 -11.15 18.02 1.10
N TYR A 121 -11.82 16.91 0.82
CA TYR A 121 -12.89 16.85 -0.18
C TYR A 121 -14.03 17.82 0.14
N ILE A 122 -14.47 17.87 1.40
CA ILE A 122 -15.47 18.85 1.85
C ILE A 122 -14.98 20.27 1.60
N THR A 123 -13.73 20.60 1.94
CA THR A 123 -13.23 21.97 1.82
C THR A 123 -13.26 22.46 0.37
N GLU A 124 -12.87 21.60 -0.57
CA GLU A 124 -12.95 21.90 -2.00
C GLU A 124 -14.40 22.02 -2.49
N LEU A 125 -15.32 21.24 -1.93
CA LEU A 125 -16.73 21.28 -2.32
C LEU A 125 -17.49 22.44 -1.71
N ILE A 126 -17.16 22.84 -0.47
CA ILE A 126 -17.61 24.10 0.14
C ILE A 126 -17.24 25.27 -0.77
N LYS A 127 -16.00 25.29 -1.31
CA LYS A 127 -15.57 26.33 -2.24
C LYS A 127 -16.36 26.30 -3.55
N LYS A 128 -16.60 25.12 -4.12
CA LYS A 128 -17.26 24.96 -5.43
C LYS A 128 -18.78 25.19 -5.40
N ILE A 129 -19.46 24.77 -4.34
CA ILE A 129 -20.94 24.72 -4.26
C ILE A 129 -21.51 25.76 -3.27
N GLY A 130 -20.68 26.33 -2.39
CA GLY A 130 -21.13 27.30 -1.38
C GLY A 130 -21.87 26.65 -0.22
N THR A 131 -21.49 25.42 0.17
CA THR A 131 -22.09 24.69 1.30
C THR A 131 -21.42 25.07 2.63
N THR A 132 -22.06 24.71 3.74
CA THR A 132 -21.54 24.86 5.10
C THR A 132 -21.67 23.54 5.83
N VAL A 133 -20.66 23.17 6.63
CA VAL A 133 -20.67 21.96 7.45
C VAL A 133 -20.54 22.37 8.91
N ALA A 134 -21.45 21.89 9.76
CA ALA A 134 -21.47 22.21 11.18
C ALA A 134 -22.05 21.03 11.98
N GLY A 135 -21.25 20.46 12.88
CA GLY A 135 -21.62 19.22 13.60
C GLY A 135 -21.93 18.08 12.62
N LYS A 136 -22.99 17.31 12.89
CA LYS A 136 -23.46 16.22 12.02
C LYS A 136 -24.42 16.68 10.91
N LYS A 137 -24.22 17.90 10.38
CA LYS A 137 -25.10 18.51 9.38
C LYS A 137 -24.30 19.18 8.26
N VAL A 138 -24.69 18.88 7.01
CA VAL A 138 -24.25 19.61 5.82
C VAL A 138 -25.41 20.47 5.34
N ARG A 139 -25.18 21.76 5.18
CA ARG A 139 -26.22 22.73 4.82
C ARG A 139 -25.82 23.54 3.59
N TRP A 140 -26.73 23.61 2.64
CA TRP A 140 -26.65 24.50 1.49
C TRP A 140 -27.81 25.49 1.53
N ILE A 141 -27.53 26.75 1.24
CA ILE A 141 -28.49 27.85 1.36
C ILE A 141 -28.45 28.66 0.07
N ARG A 142 -29.62 28.88 -0.53
CA ARG A 142 -29.78 29.76 -1.69
C ARG A 142 -30.73 30.90 -1.38
N GLU A 143 -30.21 32.12 -1.39
CA GLU A 143 -30.99 33.34 -1.20
C GLU A 143 -31.82 33.67 -2.44
N ASN A 144 -32.99 34.29 -2.23
CA ASN A 144 -33.94 34.74 -3.24
C ASN A 144 -34.49 33.63 -4.15
N ALA A 145 -34.64 32.42 -3.62
CA ALA A 145 -35.24 31.28 -4.30
C ALA A 145 -36.47 30.76 -3.54
N VAL A 146 -37.59 30.62 -4.26
CA VAL A 146 -38.88 30.13 -3.74
C VAL A 146 -39.16 28.69 -4.20
N TRP A 147 -38.49 28.23 -5.25
CA TRP A 147 -38.65 26.90 -5.84
C TRP A 147 -37.29 26.26 -6.14
N PRO A 148 -37.18 24.92 -6.08
CA PRO A 148 -35.95 24.20 -6.41
C PRO A 148 -35.77 24.09 -7.94
N PRO A 149 -34.75 24.72 -8.55
CA PRO A 149 -34.39 24.46 -9.94
C PRO A 149 -33.72 23.10 -10.15
N GLU A 150 -33.66 22.61 -11.39
CA GLU A 150 -32.98 21.34 -11.74
C GLU A 150 -31.52 21.29 -11.25
N SER A 151 -30.82 22.44 -11.29
CA SER A 151 -29.49 22.60 -10.69
C SER A 151 -29.43 22.24 -9.20
N THR A 152 -30.54 22.31 -8.46
CA THR A 152 -30.66 21.87 -7.07
C THR A 152 -30.57 20.34 -6.96
N ALA A 153 -31.15 19.59 -7.89
CA ALA A 153 -31.02 18.12 -7.90
C ALA A 153 -29.58 17.68 -8.12
N ASP A 154 -28.86 18.37 -9.02
CA ASP A 154 -27.43 18.10 -9.25
C ASP A 154 -26.57 18.44 -8.04
N VAL A 155 -26.86 19.56 -7.37
CA VAL A 155 -26.21 19.93 -6.11
C VAL A 155 -26.51 18.92 -5.02
N ILE A 156 -27.76 18.47 -4.86
CA ILE A 156 -28.14 17.45 -3.89
C ILE A 156 -27.45 16.13 -4.17
N ARG A 157 -27.40 15.66 -5.43
CA ARG A 157 -26.64 14.45 -5.80
C ARG A 157 -25.17 14.59 -5.49
N ARG A 158 -24.55 15.73 -5.81
CA ARG A 158 -23.14 15.99 -5.47
C ARG A 158 -22.92 16.00 -3.96
N ILE A 159 -23.80 16.63 -3.18
CA ILE A 159 -23.68 16.62 -1.71
C ILE A 159 -23.95 15.22 -1.14
N GLY A 160 -24.88 14.47 -1.72
CA GLY A 160 -25.16 13.06 -1.39
C GLY A 160 -23.93 12.18 -1.57
N GLN A 161 -23.28 12.24 -2.74
CA GLN A 161 -22.03 11.51 -3.02
C GLN A 161 -20.91 11.85 -2.03
N ILE A 162 -20.78 13.13 -1.64
CA ILE A 162 -19.83 13.55 -0.60
C ILE A 162 -20.14 12.88 0.73
N CYS A 163 -21.42 12.74 1.02
CA CYS A 163 -21.84 12.16 2.28
C CYS A 163 -21.79 10.65 2.32
N GLU A 164 -21.97 9.98 1.18
CA GLU A 164 -21.57 8.58 1.00
C GLU A 164 -20.08 8.40 1.23
N PHE A 165 -19.26 9.40 0.90
CA PHE A 165 -17.83 9.44 1.21
C PHE A 165 -17.53 9.89 2.66
N LEU A 166 -18.52 10.39 3.41
CA LEU A 166 -18.37 10.78 4.81
C LEU A 166 -18.72 9.66 5.77
N CYS A 167 -19.81 8.93 5.51
CA CYS A 167 -20.35 7.92 6.42
C CYS A 167 -19.40 6.72 6.54
N LEU A 168 -18.83 6.48 7.72
CA LEU A 168 -17.81 5.45 7.92
C LEU A 168 -18.46 4.08 8.11
N ASP A 169 -18.55 3.29 7.06
CA ASP A 169 -18.85 1.85 7.14
C ASP A 169 -17.53 1.07 6.99
N GLU A 170 -17.34 0.00 7.78
CA GLU A 170 -16.07 -0.75 7.82
C GLU A 170 -15.66 -1.28 6.44
N ASP A 171 -16.63 -1.73 5.63
CA ASP A 171 -16.42 -2.26 4.29
C ASP A 171 -15.90 -1.22 3.28
N ASN A 172 -16.10 0.08 3.53
CA ASN A 172 -15.72 1.17 2.62
C ASN A 172 -14.38 1.82 3.00
N ILE A 173 -13.76 1.39 4.10
CA ILE A 173 -12.50 1.98 4.57
C ILE A 173 -11.36 1.76 3.55
N PRO A 174 -11.10 0.53 3.05
CA PRO A 174 -10.02 0.29 2.08
C PRO A 174 -10.19 1.11 0.79
N THR A 175 -11.40 1.14 0.22
CA THR A 175 -11.73 1.91 -0.99
C THR A 175 -11.44 3.40 -0.82
N ARG A 176 -11.72 3.97 0.35
CA ARG A 176 -11.41 5.39 0.63
C ARG A 176 -9.93 5.65 0.79
N LEU A 177 -9.22 4.74 1.44
CA LEU A 177 -7.77 4.82 1.56
C LEU A 177 -7.12 4.78 0.17
N LEU A 178 -7.59 3.89 -0.72
CA LEU A 178 -7.15 3.84 -2.12
C LEU A 178 -7.42 5.16 -2.85
N HIS A 179 -8.63 5.73 -2.72
CA HIS A 179 -8.93 7.04 -3.32
C HIS A 179 -7.99 8.14 -2.81
N GLY A 180 -7.69 8.17 -1.50
CA GLY A 180 -6.71 9.10 -0.94
C GLY A 180 -5.29 8.85 -1.42
N TYR A 181 -4.91 7.59 -1.65
CA TYR A 181 -3.59 7.25 -2.18
C TYR A 181 -3.34 7.84 -3.58
N HIS A 182 -4.37 7.82 -4.43
CA HIS A 182 -4.32 8.37 -5.78
C HIS A 182 -4.58 9.89 -5.86
N ASP A 183 -4.98 10.55 -4.77
CA ASP A 183 -5.16 12.00 -4.75
C ASP A 183 -3.79 12.70 -4.81
N GLU A 184 -3.48 13.25 -6.00
CA GLU A 184 -2.23 13.96 -6.28
C GLU A 184 -1.95 15.14 -5.35
N THR A 185 -2.99 15.66 -4.73
CA THR A 185 -2.89 16.84 -3.90
C THR A 185 -2.41 16.52 -2.48
N LEU A 186 -2.46 15.25 -2.04
CA LEU A 186 -1.94 14.79 -0.75
C LEU A 186 -0.41 14.67 -0.75
N SER A 187 0.21 15.10 0.36
CA SER A 187 1.65 15.02 0.55
C SER A 187 2.14 13.57 0.61
N ASP A 188 3.39 13.32 0.23
CA ASP A 188 3.98 11.98 0.22
C ASP A 188 3.90 11.27 1.58
N ASN A 189 4.20 11.99 2.68
CA ASN A 189 4.05 11.46 4.05
C ASN A 189 2.65 10.90 4.33
N TYR A 190 1.62 11.51 3.74
CA TYR A 190 0.24 11.12 3.92
C TYR A 190 -0.08 9.85 3.13
N ARG A 191 0.45 9.75 1.91
CA ARG A 191 0.35 8.52 1.12
C ARG A 191 1.09 7.37 1.79
N ASP A 192 2.22 7.64 2.42
CA ASP A 192 2.96 6.62 3.17
C ASP A 192 2.21 6.13 4.41
N GLU A 193 1.52 7.02 5.14
CA GLU A 193 0.61 6.60 6.22
C GLU A 193 -0.56 5.76 5.68
N ILE A 194 -1.14 6.13 4.52
CA ILE A 194 -2.18 5.34 3.85
C ILE A 194 -1.66 3.95 3.49
N LYS A 195 -0.47 3.86 2.86
CA LYS A 195 0.20 2.58 2.56
C LYS A 195 0.29 1.76 3.85
N GLN A 196 0.87 2.32 4.91
CA GLN A 196 1.04 1.61 6.18
C GLN A 196 -0.27 1.07 6.73
N LEU A 197 -1.35 1.86 6.73
CA LEU A 197 -2.66 1.40 7.19
C LEU A 197 -3.21 0.26 6.34
N LEU A 198 -3.15 0.37 5.01
CA LEU A 198 -3.61 -0.69 4.10
C LEU A 198 -2.82 -1.99 4.34
N PHE A 199 -1.49 -1.95 4.37
CA PHE A 199 -0.67 -3.15 4.58
C PHE A 199 -0.77 -3.75 5.99
N THR A 200 -1.12 -2.97 7.02
CA THR A 200 -1.16 -3.47 8.41
C THR A 200 -2.54 -3.88 8.87
N GLN A 201 -3.60 -3.20 8.43
CA GLN A 201 -4.97 -3.43 8.91
C GLN A 201 -5.87 -4.06 7.84
N PHE A 202 -5.51 -3.94 6.56
CA PHE A 202 -6.35 -4.36 5.42
C PHE A 202 -5.55 -5.16 4.39
N ALA A 203 -4.60 -5.99 4.85
CA ALA A 203 -3.66 -6.71 3.99
C ALA A 203 -4.32 -7.63 2.95
N ASP A 204 -5.51 -8.15 3.26
CA ASP A 204 -6.27 -9.08 2.40
C ASP A 204 -7.25 -8.35 1.46
N SER A 205 -7.25 -7.01 1.42
CA SER A 205 -8.16 -6.23 0.56
C SER A 205 -7.66 -6.08 -0.87
N GLU A 206 -8.59 -6.03 -1.85
CA GLU A 206 -8.27 -5.76 -3.25
C GLU A 206 -7.59 -4.39 -3.42
N GLU A 207 -7.93 -3.43 -2.59
CA GLU A 207 -7.30 -2.11 -2.57
C GLU A 207 -5.84 -2.16 -2.12
N CYS A 208 -5.51 -3.01 -1.14
CA CYS A 208 -4.12 -3.23 -0.75
C CYS A 208 -3.33 -3.85 -1.91
N GLU A 209 -3.91 -4.81 -2.63
CA GLU A 209 -3.30 -5.35 -3.85
C GLU A 209 -3.10 -4.28 -4.94
N SER A 210 -4.09 -3.38 -5.12
CA SER A 210 -3.98 -2.29 -6.09
C SER A 210 -2.82 -1.35 -5.76
N VAL A 211 -2.72 -0.89 -4.51
CA VAL A 211 -1.60 -0.06 -4.04
C VAL A 211 -0.27 -0.79 -4.18
N ALA A 212 -0.23 -2.08 -3.84
CA ALA A 212 0.96 -2.90 -4.05
C ALA A 212 1.36 -2.98 -5.52
N GLY A 213 0.40 -3.05 -6.45
CA GLY A 213 0.64 -2.98 -7.89
C GLY A 213 1.40 -1.72 -8.31
N ASP A 214 0.95 -0.55 -7.88
CA ASP A 214 1.61 0.73 -8.20
C ASP A 214 3.01 0.82 -7.58
N MET A 215 3.18 0.28 -6.37
CA MET A 215 4.45 0.29 -5.65
C MET A 215 5.51 -0.62 -6.27
N LEU A 216 5.19 -1.47 -7.24
CA LEU A 216 6.18 -2.27 -7.97
C LEU A 216 7.17 -1.40 -8.76
N GLU A 217 6.77 -0.20 -9.15
CA GLU A 217 7.59 0.76 -9.90
C GLU A 217 8.12 1.91 -9.00
N ASP A 218 7.95 1.81 -7.67
CA ASP A 218 8.43 2.81 -6.72
C ASP A 218 9.96 2.94 -6.80
N PRO A 219 10.54 4.16 -6.77
CA PRO A 219 11.99 4.35 -6.79
C PRO A 219 12.70 3.65 -5.62
N ASP A 220 12.07 3.53 -4.45
CA ASP A 220 12.63 2.85 -3.29
C ASP A 220 12.54 1.30 -3.43
N PRO A 221 13.68 0.59 -3.42
CA PRO A 221 13.68 -0.87 -3.50
C PRO A 221 12.96 -1.57 -2.34
N ARG A 222 12.83 -0.94 -1.16
CA ARG A 222 12.11 -1.56 -0.02
C ARG A 222 10.59 -1.48 -0.22
N SER A 223 10.09 -0.37 -0.77
CA SER A 223 8.71 -0.26 -1.25
C SER A 223 8.39 -1.36 -2.26
N ARG A 224 9.24 -1.55 -3.29
CA ARG A 224 9.05 -2.61 -4.31
C ARG A 224 9.04 -4.01 -3.71
N LEU A 225 9.90 -4.27 -2.72
CA LEU A 225 9.93 -5.56 -2.01
C LEU A 225 8.63 -5.82 -1.23
N THR A 226 8.13 -4.80 -0.52
CA THR A 226 6.89 -4.89 0.26
C THR A 226 5.68 -5.15 -0.64
N ALA A 227 5.62 -4.44 -1.77
CA ALA A 227 4.64 -4.65 -2.81
C ALA A 227 4.66 -6.09 -3.34
N ALA A 228 5.84 -6.56 -3.75
CA ALA A 228 6.00 -7.90 -4.31
C ALA A 228 5.63 -9.03 -3.33
N ARG A 229 5.84 -8.82 -2.02
CA ARG A 229 5.40 -9.77 -0.98
C ARG A 229 3.89 -9.84 -0.87
N THR A 230 3.24 -8.68 -0.93
CA THR A 230 1.79 -8.56 -0.74
C THR A 230 1.03 -9.15 -1.91
N LEU A 231 1.52 -8.93 -3.13
CA LEU A 231 0.96 -9.52 -4.35
C LEU A 231 1.14 -11.06 -4.46
N GLY A 232 1.87 -11.67 -3.53
CA GLY A 232 2.08 -13.12 -3.48
C GLY A 232 2.64 -13.65 -4.82
N PRO A 233 2.02 -14.68 -5.45
CA PRO A 233 2.47 -15.24 -6.72
C PRO A 233 2.59 -14.23 -7.85
N ARG A 234 1.72 -13.21 -7.89
CA ARG A 234 1.78 -12.13 -8.91
C ARG A 234 3.05 -11.28 -8.75
N GLY A 235 3.57 -11.18 -7.53
CA GLY A 235 4.80 -10.46 -7.22
C GLY A 235 6.10 -11.24 -7.45
N PHE A 236 6.06 -12.52 -7.83
CA PHE A 236 7.27 -13.34 -7.96
C PHE A 236 8.22 -12.83 -9.05
N GLU A 237 7.68 -12.31 -10.16
CA GLU A 237 8.51 -11.70 -11.20
C GLU A 237 9.24 -10.47 -10.66
N ALA A 238 8.55 -9.63 -9.88
CA ALA A 238 9.16 -8.48 -9.22
C ALA A 238 10.24 -8.90 -8.20
N LEU A 239 9.99 -9.92 -7.38
CA LEU A 239 11.01 -10.47 -6.48
C LEU A 239 12.25 -10.94 -7.24
N ALA A 240 12.07 -11.62 -8.37
CA ALA A 240 13.16 -12.08 -9.22
C ALA A 240 13.96 -10.92 -9.82
N LYS A 241 13.28 -9.85 -10.27
CA LYS A 241 13.93 -8.61 -10.75
C LYS A 241 14.73 -7.95 -9.64
N ILE A 242 14.13 -7.77 -8.46
CA ILE A 242 14.80 -7.19 -7.27
C ILE A 242 16.05 -8.00 -6.91
N ALA A 243 15.95 -9.33 -6.85
CA ALA A 243 17.07 -10.20 -6.49
C ALA A 243 18.26 -10.14 -7.48
N LYS A 244 18.00 -9.80 -8.75
CA LYS A 244 19.00 -9.74 -9.83
C LYS A 244 19.56 -8.33 -10.09
N ALA A 245 18.96 -7.29 -9.51
CA ALA A 245 19.33 -5.90 -9.74
C ALA A 245 20.59 -5.48 -8.92
N PRO A 246 21.70 -5.07 -9.57
CA PRO A 246 22.95 -4.73 -8.87
C PRO A 246 22.86 -3.45 -8.03
N ASP A 247 22.05 -2.50 -8.45
CA ASP A 247 21.78 -1.21 -7.80
C ASP A 247 20.95 -1.33 -6.51
N VAL A 248 20.24 -2.44 -6.33
CA VAL A 248 19.42 -2.69 -5.12
C VAL A 248 20.31 -3.01 -3.90
N PRO A 249 20.00 -2.52 -2.69
CA PRO A 249 20.74 -2.87 -1.48
C PRO A 249 20.82 -4.39 -1.23
N LYS A 250 21.96 -4.84 -0.69
CA LYS A 250 22.25 -6.26 -0.45
C LYS A 250 21.18 -6.96 0.40
N ASP A 251 20.76 -6.32 1.48
CA ASP A 251 19.72 -6.82 2.39
C ASP A 251 18.39 -7.03 1.65
N VAL A 252 18.00 -6.10 0.79
CA VAL A 252 16.76 -6.18 0.00
C VAL A 252 16.84 -7.30 -1.04
N ARG A 253 17.97 -7.47 -1.74
CA ARG A 253 18.17 -8.59 -2.67
C ARG A 253 18.06 -9.95 -2.00
N GLU A 254 18.70 -10.10 -0.83
CA GLU A 254 18.71 -11.36 -0.09
C GLU A 254 17.33 -11.71 0.44
N ALA A 255 16.59 -10.70 0.93
CA ALA A 255 15.22 -10.86 1.35
C ALA A 255 14.34 -11.31 0.17
N ALA A 256 14.42 -10.62 -0.97
CA ALA A 256 13.66 -10.98 -2.17
C ALA A 256 13.96 -12.41 -2.65
N LEU A 257 15.23 -12.80 -2.68
CA LEU A 257 15.64 -14.15 -3.08
C LEU A 257 15.19 -15.20 -2.06
N GLY A 258 15.29 -14.91 -0.77
CA GLY A 258 14.83 -15.80 0.31
C GLY A 258 13.34 -16.06 0.24
N ASP A 259 12.55 -15.00 0.05
CA ASP A 259 11.10 -15.10 -0.11
C ASP A 259 10.74 -15.96 -1.31
N LEU A 260 11.37 -15.70 -2.46
CA LEU A 260 11.11 -16.43 -3.70
C LEU A 260 11.48 -17.92 -3.58
N ILE A 261 12.61 -18.26 -2.95
CA ILE A 261 12.99 -19.66 -2.71
C ILE A 261 12.06 -20.34 -1.71
N SER A 262 11.56 -19.62 -0.69
CA SER A 262 10.63 -20.19 0.30
C SER A 262 9.25 -20.52 -0.27
N LYS A 263 8.87 -19.87 -1.37
CA LYS A 263 7.56 -20.00 -2.02
C LYS A 263 7.58 -20.81 -3.33
N THR A 264 8.77 -21.21 -3.80
CA THR A 264 8.93 -22.04 -5.01
C THR A 264 9.31 -23.46 -4.63
N ASP A 265 9.06 -24.41 -5.52
CA ASP A 265 9.56 -25.77 -5.34
C ASP A 265 11.10 -25.79 -5.35
N ALA A 266 11.69 -26.78 -4.69
CA ALA A 266 13.14 -26.85 -4.52
C ALA A 266 13.90 -26.86 -5.87
N SER A 267 13.32 -27.43 -6.93
CA SER A 267 13.99 -27.51 -8.23
C SER A 267 14.04 -26.14 -8.93
N SER A 268 12.92 -25.39 -8.92
CA SER A 268 12.84 -24.03 -9.44
C SER A 268 13.69 -23.06 -8.61
N GLY A 269 13.64 -23.19 -7.28
CA GLY A 269 14.45 -22.40 -6.36
C GLY A 269 15.95 -22.59 -6.60
N LEU A 270 16.41 -23.83 -6.84
CA LEU A 270 17.82 -24.11 -7.15
C LEU A 270 18.25 -23.57 -8.52
N LYS A 271 17.42 -23.69 -9.55
CA LYS A 271 17.70 -23.10 -10.88
C LYS A 271 17.84 -21.58 -10.78
N LEU A 272 16.91 -20.94 -10.08
CA LEU A 272 16.98 -19.50 -9.84
C LEU A 272 18.26 -19.13 -9.08
N LEU A 273 18.54 -19.80 -7.96
CA LEU A 273 19.72 -19.56 -7.15
C LEU A 273 21.01 -19.69 -7.96
N GLY A 274 21.12 -20.72 -8.81
CA GLY A 274 22.23 -20.91 -9.74
C GLY A 274 22.41 -19.72 -10.67
N SER A 275 21.31 -19.22 -11.26
CA SER A 275 21.37 -18.04 -12.14
C SER A 275 21.87 -16.78 -11.42
N VAL A 276 21.48 -16.58 -10.16
CA VAL A 276 21.88 -15.39 -9.37
C VAL A 276 23.33 -15.51 -8.88
N ILE A 277 23.77 -16.70 -8.46
CA ILE A 277 25.17 -16.96 -8.05
C ILE A 277 26.14 -16.78 -9.24
N ASN A 278 25.72 -17.16 -10.44
CA ASN A 278 26.51 -17.02 -11.67
C ASN A 278 26.40 -15.65 -12.33
N SER A 279 25.70 -14.69 -11.70
CA SER A 279 25.65 -13.31 -12.19
C SER A 279 27.06 -12.72 -12.37
N PRO A 280 27.30 -11.93 -13.44
CA PRO A 280 28.54 -11.19 -13.63
C PRO A 280 28.72 -10.09 -12.57
N HIS A 281 27.62 -9.62 -11.97
CA HIS A 281 27.66 -8.61 -10.92
C HIS A 281 28.03 -9.25 -9.57
N ILE A 282 29.20 -8.88 -9.05
CA ILE A 282 29.74 -9.44 -7.81
C ILE A 282 28.81 -9.25 -6.61
N GLU A 283 28.08 -8.14 -6.56
CA GLU A 283 27.13 -7.79 -5.49
C GLU A 283 25.92 -8.71 -5.48
N VAL A 284 25.39 -9.03 -6.66
CA VAL A 284 24.26 -9.95 -6.86
C VAL A 284 24.67 -11.37 -6.46
N SER A 285 25.84 -11.84 -6.94
CA SER A 285 26.38 -13.15 -6.58
C SER A 285 26.63 -13.27 -5.06
N ARG A 286 27.24 -12.25 -4.44
CA ARG A 286 27.47 -12.21 -2.98
C ARG A 286 26.19 -12.19 -2.17
N SER A 287 25.13 -11.57 -2.69
CA SER A 287 23.81 -11.56 -2.05
C SER A 287 23.22 -12.97 -2.04
N ALA A 288 23.24 -13.67 -3.17
CA ALA A 288 22.78 -15.07 -3.22
C ALA A 288 23.55 -15.99 -2.25
N LEU A 289 24.88 -15.90 -2.23
CA LEU A 289 25.72 -16.65 -1.29
C LEU A 289 25.44 -16.25 0.16
N GLY A 290 25.17 -14.97 0.43
CA GLY A 290 24.80 -14.46 1.75
C GLY A 290 23.46 -15.02 2.25
N MET A 291 22.47 -15.14 1.36
CA MET A 291 21.19 -15.79 1.63
C MET A 291 21.40 -17.27 1.99
N VAL A 292 22.13 -18.03 1.16
CA VAL A 292 22.41 -19.46 1.43
C VAL A 292 23.06 -19.65 2.81
N ARG A 293 24.02 -18.78 3.15
CA ARG A 293 24.71 -18.80 4.44
C ARG A 293 23.77 -18.55 5.63
N ARG A 294 22.95 -17.50 5.55
CA ARG A 294 22.03 -17.12 6.64
C ARG A 294 20.97 -18.17 6.91
N HIS A 295 20.38 -18.70 5.85
CA HIS A 295 19.30 -19.68 5.94
C HIS A 295 19.82 -21.12 6.01
N ARG A 296 21.15 -21.33 5.99
CA ARG A 296 21.79 -22.66 5.91
C ARG A 296 21.13 -23.56 4.87
N TYR A 297 20.89 -23.01 3.67
CA TYR A 297 20.10 -23.64 2.63
C TYR A 297 20.84 -24.85 2.02
N THR A 298 20.66 -26.00 2.68
CA THR A 298 21.34 -27.27 2.40
C THR A 298 21.10 -27.82 0.99
N PRO A 299 19.91 -27.65 0.36
CA PRO A 299 19.72 -28.06 -1.03
C PRO A 299 20.72 -27.45 -2.02
N ALA A 300 21.28 -26.27 -1.71
CA ALA A 300 22.26 -25.62 -2.58
C ALA A 300 23.65 -26.26 -2.56
N ILE A 301 23.95 -27.19 -1.67
CA ILE A 301 25.32 -27.71 -1.50
C ILE A 301 25.86 -28.33 -2.77
N ARG A 302 25.08 -29.16 -3.47
CA ARG A 302 25.51 -29.75 -4.75
C ARG A 302 25.84 -28.67 -5.77
N LEU A 303 24.95 -27.69 -5.93
CA LEU A 303 25.13 -26.55 -6.83
C LEU A 303 26.38 -25.73 -6.48
N LEU A 304 26.63 -25.50 -5.20
CA LEU A 304 27.83 -24.80 -4.73
C LEU A 304 29.12 -25.60 -5.00
N LEU A 305 29.08 -26.93 -4.83
CA LEU A 305 30.22 -27.80 -5.13
C LEU A 305 30.55 -27.81 -6.62
N ASP A 306 29.55 -27.81 -7.48
CA ASP A 306 29.75 -27.78 -8.93
C ASP A 306 30.43 -26.47 -9.35
N ILE A 307 29.99 -25.32 -8.81
CA ILE A 307 30.62 -24.02 -9.06
C ILE A 307 32.04 -23.95 -8.49
N ALA A 308 32.31 -24.57 -7.34
CA ALA A 308 33.65 -24.56 -6.73
C ALA A 308 34.66 -25.45 -7.49
N ARG A 309 34.18 -26.44 -8.26
CA ARG A 309 35.01 -27.28 -9.13
C ARG A 309 35.32 -26.63 -10.47
N ASP A 310 34.55 -25.63 -10.86
CA ASP A 310 34.77 -24.90 -12.11
C ASP A 310 36.05 -24.07 -12.02
N SER A 311 37.05 -24.47 -12.81
CA SER A 311 38.34 -23.78 -12.92
C SER A 311 38.24 -22.35 -13.43
N THR A 312 37.13 -21.97 -14.06
CA THR A 312 36.90 -20.61 -14.57
C THR A 312 36.33 -19.67 -13.50
N ALA A 313 35.85 -20.21 -12.37
CA ALA A 313 35.25 -19.41 -11.33
C ALA A 313 36.29 -18.51 -10.63
N PRO A 314 35.97 -17.22 -10.37
CA PRO A 314 36.87 -16.34 -9.64
C PRO A 314 37.23 -16.90 -8.26
N SER A 315 38.52 -16.86 -7.89
CA SER A 315 39.00 -17.42 -6.62
C SER A 315 38.31 -16.86 -5.38
N ASP A 316 37.90 -15.58 -5.40
CA ASP A 316 37.12 -14.97 -4.31
C ASP A 316 35.72 -15.58 -4.17
N LYS A 317 35.08 -15.94 -5.29
CA LYS A 317 33.79 -16.64 -5.29
C LYS A 317 33.97 -18.04 -4.69
N ILE A 318 34.99 -18.78 -5.13
CA ILE A 318 35.33 -20.10 -4.57
C ILE A 318 35.58 -20.01 -3.07
N CYS A 319 36.35 -19.02 -2.60
CA CYS A 319 36.61 -18.83 -1.17
C CYS A 319 35.32 -18.65 -0.36
N ASN A 320 34.39 -17.82 -0.83
CA ASN A 320 33.09 -17.61 -0.18
C ASN A 320 32.27 -18.89 -0.15
N ILE A 321 32.23 -19.62 -1.26
CA ILE A 321 31.51 -20.89 -1.37
C ILE A 321 32.06 -21.92 -0.37
N VAL A 322 33.39 -22.05 -0.29
CA VAL A 322 34.05 -22.97 0.64
C VAL A 322 33.78 -22.61 2.10
N ASP A 323 33.78 -21.32 2.45
CA ASP A 323 33.40 -20.87 3.79
C ASP A 323 31.96 -21.27 4.14
N ILE A 324 31.02 -21.05 3.21
CA ILE A 324 29.60 -21.39 3.37
C ILE A 324 29.43 -22.90 3.59
N ILE A 325 30.04 -23.71 2.73
CA ILE A 325 30.01 -25.17 2.84
C ILE A 325 30.56 -25.63 4.20
N GLY A 326 31.68 -25.04 4.64
CA GLY A 326 32.27 -25.34 5.94
C GLY A 326 31.40 -24.91 7.13
N GLU A 327 30.59 -23.86 7.00
CA GLU A 327 29.63 -23.41 8.02
C GLU A 327 28.38 -24.27 8.08
N ILE A 328 27.90 -24.75 6.91
CA ILE A 328 26.79 -25.70 6.84
C ILE A 328 27.22 -27.06 7.41
N GLY A 329 28.45 -27.50 7.12
CA GLY A 329 29.05 -28.67 7.74
C GLY A 329 28.66 -30.01 7.12
N ASP A 330 28.13 -30.02 5.91
CA ASP A 330 27.73 -31.25 5.20
C ASP A 330 28.96 -32.05 4.73
N SER A 331 29.03 -33.32 5.12
CA SER A 331 30.14 -34.21 4.78
C SER A 331 30.22 -34.59 3.30
N SER A 332 29.14 -34.45 2.52
CA SER A 332 29.15 -34.68 1.07
C SER A 332 30.12 -33.78 0.33
N ALA A 333 30.48 -32.63 0.91
CA ALA A 333 31.45 -31.70 0.37
C ALA A 333 32.90 -32.16 0.49
N GLN A 334 33.18 -33.17 1.31
CA GLN A 334 34.54 -33.57 1.66
C GLN A 334 35.43 -33.78 0.44
N GLN A 335 34.98 -34.57 -0.53
CA GLN A 335 35.82 -34.93 -1.68
C GLN A 335 36.22 -33.69 -2.50
N THR A 336 35.29 -32.75 -2.71
CA THR A 336 35.58 -31.49 -3.39
C THR A 336 36.56 -30.64 -2.60
N LEU A 337 36.39 -30.55 -1.27
CA LEU A 337 37.28 -29.77 -0.43
C LEU A 337 38.70 -30.36 -0.39
N LEU A 338 38.84 -31.68 -0.47
CA LEU A 338 40.14 -32.34 -0.62
C LEU A 338 40.83 -31.94 -1.92
N THR A 339 40.10 -31.88 -3.04
CA THR A 339 40.64 -31.36 -4.31
C THR A 339 41.09 -29.90 -4.17
N LEU A 340 40.29 -29.06 -3.50
CA LEU A 340 40.60 -27.63 -3.31
C LEU A 340 41.81 -27.36 -2.39
N LEU A 341 42.28 -28.35 -1.63
CA LEU A 341 43.56 -28.24 -0.90
C LEU A 341 44.77 -28.11 -1.83
N GLN A 342 44.65 -28.51 -3.10
CA GLN A 342 45.70 -28.39 -4.11
C GLN A 342 45.48 -27.23 -5.08
N HIS A 343 44.50 -26.35 -4.81
CA HIS A 343 44.19 -25.21 -5.68
C HIS A 343 45.35 -24.22 -5.79
N ASP A 344 45.55 -23.60 -6.96
CA ASP A 344 46.68 -22.70 -7.23
C ASP A 344 46.74 -21.50 -6.26
N PHE A 345 45.56 -20.95 -5.97
CA PHE A 345 45.42 -19.81 -5.07
C PHE A 345 45.51 -20.21 -3.59
N VAL A 346 46.49 -19.62 -2.88
CA VAL A 346 46.77 -19.87 -1.45
C VAL A 346 45.54 -19.67 -0.58
N MET A 347 44.71 -18.66 -0.88
CA MET A 347 43.52 -18.37 -0.08
C MET A 347 42.50 -19.51 -0.15
N VAL A 348 42.28 -20.09 -1.34
CA VAL A 348 41.36 -21.22 -1.53
C VAL A 348 41.84 -22.43 -0.73
N ARG A 349 43.14 -22.77 -0.78
CA ARG A 349 43.71 -23.87 0.02
C ARG A 349 43.46 -23.68 1.52
N ARG A 350 43.69 -22.47 2.04
CA ARG A 350 43.47 -22.14 3.47
C ARG A 350 42.01 -22.30 3.87
N ARG A 351 41.08 -21.85 3.01
CA ARG A 351 39.64 -21.97 3.23
C ARG A 351 39.20 -23.44 3.21
N ALA A 352 39.70 -24.23 2.27
CA ALA A 352 39.42 -25.66 2.18
C ALA A 352 39.88 -26.43 3.43
N ALA A 353 41.10 -26.18 3.91
CA ALA A 353 41.60 -26.78 5.15
C ALA A 353 40.73 -26.41 6.36
N THR A 354 40.29 -25.15 6.43
CA THR A 354 39.42 -24.67 7.51
C THR A 354 38.03 -25.32 7.43
N ALA A 355 37.45 -25.42 6.24
CA ALA A 355 36.16 -26.06 6.01
C ALA A 355 36.17 -27.54 6.36
N LEU A 356 37.21 -28.29 5.96
CA LEU A 356 37.40 -29.69 6.37
C LEU A 356 37.47 -29.85 7.90
N GLY A 357 38.19 -28.94 8.57
CA GLY A 357 38.24 -28.90 10.04
C GLY A 357 36.89 -28.59 10.70
N ARG A 358 36.02 -27.82 10.04
CA ARG A 358 34.65 -27.53 10.52
C ARG A 358 33.71 -28.72 10.29
N ILE A 359 33.77 -29.35 9.12
CA ILE A 359 32.98 -30.54 8.76
C ILE A 359 33.34 -31.69 9.71
N GLY A 360 34.64 -31.87 10.01
CA GLY A 360 35.05 -32.77 11.07
C GLY A 360 35.21 -34.24 10.65
N THR A 361 35.33 -34.55 9.36
CA THR A 361 35.44 -35.94 8.89
C THR A 361 36.86 -36.48 9.09
N GLN A 362 36.98 -37.62 9.78
CA GLN A 362 38.26 -38.26 10.09
C GLN A 362 39.09 -38.62 8.84
N SER A 363 38.42 -39.02 7.77
CA SER A 363 39.06 -39.38 6.50
C SER A 363 39.76 -38.20 5.80
N ALA A 364 39.57 -36.96 6.25
CA ALA A 364 40.30 -35.80 5.75
C ALA A 364 41.72 -35.65 6.35
N ILE A 365 42.02 -36.31 7.48
CA ILE A 365 43.30 -36.15 8.20
C ILE A 365 44.52 -36.51 7.34
N PRO A 366 44.57 -37.67 6.65
CA PRO A 366 45.75 -38.04 5.86
C PRO A 366 46.08 -36.99 4.79
N ALA A 367 45.06 -36.47 4.11
CA ALA A 367 45.22 -35.44 3.09
C ALA A 367 45.71 -34.11 3.67
N LEU A 368 45.20 -33.69 4.83
CA LEU A 368 45.67 -32.49 5.53
C LEU A 368 47.15 -32.64 5.95
N GLN A 369 47.57 -33.81 6.41
CA GLN A 369 48.96 -34.11 6.74
C GLN A 369 49.88 -34.06 5.51
N GLN A 370 49.45 -34.68 4.40
CA GLN A 370 50.19 -34.65 3.14
C GLN A 370 50.39 -33.21 2.64
N CYS A 371 49.34 -32.37 2.71
CA CYS A 371 49.43 -30.97 2.31
C CYS A 371 50.43 -30.17 3.16
N MET A 372 50.63 -30.50 4.44
CA MET A 372 51.62 -29.86 5.29
C MET A 372 53.07 -30.17 4.87
N SER A 373 53.29 -31.34 4.27
CA SER A 373 54.60 -31.82 3.84
C SER A 373 55.00 -31.33 2.44
N SER A 374 54.08 -30.72 1.69
CA SER A 374 54.36 -30.14 0.37
C SER A 374 55.36 -28.97 0.45
N ALA A 375 56.24 -28.88 -0.55
CA ALA A 375 57.22 -27.81 -0.70
C ALA A 375 56.57 -26.42 -0.88
N SER A 376 55.33 -26.35 -1.39
CA SER A 376 54.58 -25.10 -1.59
C SER A 376 53.87 -24.57 -0.34
N SER A 377 53.99 -25.25 0.79
CA SER A 377 53.26 -24.96 2.03
C SER A 377 54.02 -24.02 2.96
N ASN A 378 53.52 -22.79 3.13
CA ASN A 378 54.05 -21.83 4.09
C ASN A 378 53.67 -22.18 5.54
N LYS A 379 54.39 -21.60 6.52
CA LYS A 379 54.18 -21.85 7.97
C LYS A 379 52.72 -21.63 8.40
N ARG A 380 52.08 -20.54 7.94
CA ARG A 380 50.68 -20.20 8.26
C ARG A 380 49.70 -21.27 7.77
N PHE A 381 49.92 -21.85 6.59
CA PHE A 381 49.09 -22.93 6.06
C PHE A 381 49.28 -24.24 6.85
N LYS A 382 50.53 -24.57 7.20
CA LYS A 382 50.82 -25.74 8.05
C LYS A 382 50.13 -25.63 9.42
N ASP A 383 50.16 -24.45 10.04
CA ASP A 383 49.49 -24.19 11.32
C ASP A 383 47.96 -24.32 11.20
N LEU A 384 47.37 -23.90 10.08
CA LEU A 384 45.94 -24.09 9.80
C LEU A 384 45.56 -25.57 9.67
N CYS A 385 46.35 -26.36 8.93
CA CYS A 385 46.11 -27.80 8.82
C CYS A 385 46.22 -28.50 10.18
N LYS A 386 47.20 -28.13 11.02
CA LYS A 386 47.30 -28.65 12.40
C LYS A 386 46.03 -28.35 13.21
N ARG A 387 45.55 -27.11 13.19
CA ARG A 387 44.31 -26.72 13.88
C ARG A 387 43.09 -27.47 13.36
N ALA A 388 43.00 -27.67 12.04
CA ALA A 388 41.92 -28.45 11.43
C ALA A 388 41.94 -29.90 11.90
N ILE A 389 43.11 -30.56 11.89
CA ILE A 389 43.28 -31.93 12.38
C ILE A 389 42.94 -32.03 13.88
N GLU A 390 43.40 -31.09 14.70
CA GLU A 390 43.07 -31.05 16.13
C GLU A 390 41.56 -30.91 16.35
N LYS A 391 40.89 -30.05 15.57
CA LYS A 391 39.43 -29.86 15.64
C LYS A 391 38.66 -31.13 15.24
N ILE A 392 39.11 -31.83 14.19
CA ILE A 392 38.54 -33.12 13.76
C ILE A 392 38.68 -34.15 14.90
N ARG A 393 39.90 -34.31 15.46
CA ARG A 393 40.17 -35.24 16.56
C ARG A 393 39.34 -34.95 17.81
N LYS A 394 39.24 -33.67 18.21
CA LYS A 394 38.41 -33.24 19.35
C LYS A 394 36.94 -33.61 19.15
N ARG A 395 36.38 -33.38 17.96
CA ARG A 395 34.97 -33.71 17.67
C ARG A 395 34.69 -35.22 17.78
N HIS A 396 35.65 -36.05 17.36
CA HIS A 396 35.52 -37.51 17.45
C HIS A 396 35.75 -38.06 18.87
N ASN A 397 36.70 -37.52 19.64
CA ASN A 397 36.89 -37.95 21.04
C ASN A 397 35.64 -37.68 21.90
N VAL A 398 34.98 -36.54 21.72
CA VAL A 398 33.73 -36.21 22.44
C VAL A 398 32.59 -37.17 22.09
N HIS A 399 32.51 -37.65 20.84
CA HIS A 399 31.50 -38.67 20.45
C HIS A 399 31.85 -40.07 20.98
N GLY A 400 33.14 -40.42 21.09
CA GLY A 400 33.57 -41.70 21.66
C GLY A 400 33.31 -41.83 23.17
N GLU A 401 33.44 -40.73 23.91
CA GLU A 401 33.13 -40.68 25.35
C GLU A 401 31.61 -40.73 25.62
N ASN A 402 30.78 -40.08 24.80
CA ASN A 402 29.32 -40.15 24.97
C ASN A 402 28.73 -41.52 24.59
N GLN A 403 29.26 -42.21 23.57
CA GLN A 403 28.78 -43.54 23.20
C GLN A 403 29.20 -44.65 24.19
N THR A 404 30.28 -44.43 24.94
CA THR A 404 30.71 -45.37 26.00
C THR A 404 29.95 -45.17 27.31
N ALA A 405 29.40 -43.96 27.56
CA ALA A 405 28.57 -43.68 28.72
C ALA A 405 27.10 -44.13 28.59
N GLU A 406 26.57 -44.28 27.37
CA GLU A 406 25.22 -44.85 27.14
C GLU A 406 25.20 -46.39 27.00
N ALA A 407 26.38 -47.02 26.93
CA ALA A 407 26.55 -48.47 26.78
C ALA A 407 26.96 -49.18 28.10
N VAL A 408 27.00 -48.45 29.22
CA VAL A 408 27.27 -48.94 30.59
C VAL A 408 26.04 -48.64 31.44
#